data_AF-A0A952ANB3-F1
#
_entry.id   AF-A0A952ANB3-F1
#
_cell.length_a   1.000
_cell.length_b   1.000
_cell.length_c   1.000
_cell.angle_alpha   90.00
_cell.angle_beta   90.00
_cell.angle_gamma   90.00
#
_symmetry.space_group_name_H-M   'P 1'
#
loop_
_entity.id
_entity.type
_entity.pdbx_description
1 polymer ?
#
loop_
_entity_poly.entity_id
_entity_poly.type
_entity_poly.pdbx_seq_one_letter_code
_entity_poly.pdbx_strand_id
1 'polypeptide(L)' 'MSSKPQDYEINEKDIDTVLNILKQTDPDNATPQMAIAILEHLQATVHELGHTDPEQLLEIYEGLKKKNQEKKAQKKS' A
#
# COMPACT_ATOMS: atom_id res chain seq x y z
N MET A 1 20.80 0.23 17.49
CA MET A 1 19.86 -0.91 17.33
C MET A 1 18.75 -0.44 16.41
N SER A 2 18.79 -0.83 15.14
CA SER A 2 17.70 -0.53 14.21
C SER A 2 16.50 -1.38 14.59
N SER A 3 15.47 -0.76 15.15
CA SER A 3 14.16 -1.37 15.32
C SER A 3 13.67 -1.80 13.94
N LYS A 4 13.70 -3.11 13.64
CA LYS A 4 13.04 -3.63 12.44
C LYS A 4 11.57 -3.20 12.52
N PRO A 5 11.02 -2.57 11.48
CA PRO A 5 9.59 -2.35 11.42
C PRO A 5 8.90 -3.72 11.55
N GLN A 6 7.81 -3.76 12.30
CA GLN A 6 6.99 -4.96 12.43
C GLN A 6 6.57 -5.40 11.02
N ASP A 7 6.91 -6.62 10.64
CA ASP A 7 6.64 -7.13 9.29
C ASP A 7 5.13 -7.03 9.02
N TYR A 8 4.78 -6.42 7.89
CA TYR A 8 3.39 -6.29 7.48
C TYR A 8 2.84 -7.67 7.11
N GLU A 9 1.72 -8.05 7.73
CA GLU A 9 0.97 -9.26 7.42
C GLU A 9 -0.38 -8.89 6.79
N ILE A 10 -0.67 -9.48 5.63
CA ILE A 10 -1.97 -9.36 4.97
C ILE A 10 -3.05 -9.92 5.89
N ASN A 11 -4.11 -9.15 6.12
CA ASN A 11 -5.25 -9.55 6.94
C ASN A 11 -6.58 -9.53 6.16
N GLU A 12 -7.65 -10.03 6.78
CA GLU A 12 -8.97 -10.15 6.16
C GLU A 12 -9.52 -8.82 5.65
N LYS A 13 -9.28 -7.71 6.36
CA LYS A 13 -9.77 -6.39 5.95
C LYS A 13 -9.08 -5.89 4.68
N ASP A 14 -7.80 -6.19 4.52
CA ASP A 14 -7.05 -5.84 3.30
C ASP A 14 -7.60 -6.63 2.11
N ILE A 15 -7.83 -7.93 2.30
CA ILE A 15 -8.43 -8.83 1.30
C ILE A 15 -9.82 -8.32 0.91
N ASP A 16 -10.69 -8.02 1.87
CA ASP A 16 -12.05 -7.52 1.62
C ASP A 16 -12.05 -6.20 0.85
N THR A 17 -11.11 -5.32 1.15
CA THR A 17 -10.97 -4.03 0.47
C THR A 17 -10.64 -4.24 -1.01
N VAL A 18 -9.63 -5.06 -1.30
CA VAL A 18 -9.24 -5.36 -2.68
C VAL A 18 -10.33 -6.14 -3.41
N LEU A 19 -10.99 -7.09 -2.72
CA LEU A 19 -12.08 -7.86 -3.29
C LEU A 19 -13.26 -6.97 -3.71
N ASN A 20 -13.58 -5.93 -2.94
CA ASN A 20 -14.63 -4.97 -3.29
C ASN A 20 -14.25 -4.10 -4.50
N ILE A 21 -12.97 -3.81 -4.69
CA ILE A 21 -12.47 -3.14 -5.90
C ILE A 21 -12.63 -4.09 -7.09
N LEU A 22 -12.16 -5.34 -6.98
CA LEU A 22 -12.27 -6.34 -8.04
C LEU A 22 -13.72 -6.57 -8.46
N LYS A 23 -14.67 -6.66 -7.53
CA LYS A 23 -16.10 -6.79 -7.86
C LYS A 23 -16.64 -5.65 -8.75
N GLN A 24 -16.02 -4.47 -8.71
CA GLN A 24 -16.43 -3.30 -9.49
C GLN A 24 -15.67 -3.17 -10.81
N THR A 25 -14.41 -3.60 -10.85
CA THR A 25 -13.51 -3.37 -11.99
C THR A 25 -13.21 -4.62 -12.82
N ASP A 26 -13.19 -5.79 -12.18
CA ASP A 26 -12.87 -7.09 -12.77
C ASP A 26 -13.62 -8.22 -12.02
N PRO A 27 -14.95 -8.29 -12.18
CA PRO A 27 -15.79 -9.19 -11.39
C PRO A 27 -15.50 -10.67 -11.68
N ASP A 28 -15.03 -11.00 -12.88
CA ASP A 28 -14.71 -12.38 -13.28
C ASP A 28 -13.51 -12.94 -12.49
N ASN A 29 -12.60 -12.07 -12.03
CA ASN A 29 -11.44 -12.44 -11.21
C ASN A 29 -11.57 -12.03 -9.75
N ALA A 30 -12.74 -11.57 -9.29
CA ALA A 30 -12.99 -11.09 -7.93
C ALA A 30 -13.01 -12.23 -6.90
N THR A 31 -11.85 -12.83 -6.66
CA THR A 31 -11.62 -13.92 -5.72
C THR A 31 -10.66 -13.50 -4.61
N PRO A 32 -10.76 -14.09 -3.40
CA PRO A 32 -9.80 -13.82 -2.32
C PRO A 32 -8.36 -14.10 -2.73
N GLN A 33 -8.12 -15.13 -3.56
CA GLN A 33 -6.77 -15.47 -4.04
C GLN A 33 -6.19 -14.37 -4.93
N MET A 34 -7.01 -13.78 -5.81
CA MET A 34 -6.58 -12.65 -6.63
C MET A 34 -6.30 -11.42 -5.77
N ALA A 35 -7.13 -11.16 -4.75
CA ALA A 35 -6.90 -10.08 -3.80
C ALA A 35 -5.57 -10.23 -3.04
N ILE A 36 -5.24 -11.43 -2.58
CA ILE A 36 -3.96 -11.74 -1.94
C ILE A 36 -2.80 -11.52 -2.92
N ALA A 37 -2.89 -12.07 -4.14
CA ALA A 37 -1.84 -11.94 -5.14
C ALA A 37 -1.53 -10.47 -5.49
N ILE A 38 -2.55 -9.62 -5.57
CA ILE A 38 -2.39 -8.18 -5.79
C ILE A 38 -1.64 -7.53 -4.62
N LEU A 39 -2.01 -7.85 -3.38
CA LEU A 39 -1.38 -7.29 -2.17
C LEU A 39 0.09 -7.71 -2.05
N GLU A 40 0.39 -9.00 -2.31
CA GLU A 40 1.76 -9.52 -2.35
C GLU A 40 2.60 -8.85 -3.44
N HIS A 41 2.02 -8.68 -4.64
CA HIS A 41 2.70 -8.00 -5.74
C HIS A 41 3.01 -6.54 -5.39
N LEU A 42 2.05 -5.80 -4.83
CA LEU A 42 2.24 -4.43 -4.35
C LEU A 42 3.38 -4.33 -3.35
N GLN A 43 3.44 -5.25 -2.38
CA GLN A 43 4.50 -5.29 -1.39
C GLN A 43 5.87 -5.53 -2.04
N ALA A 44 5.95 -6.50 -2.95
CA ALA A 44 7.17 -6.83 -3.67
C ALA A 44 7.66 -5.66 -4.55
N THR A 45 6.76 -5.02 -5.31
CA THR A 45 7.10 -3.90 -6.17
C THR A 45 7.63 -2.70 -5.39
N VAL A 46 7.00 -2.34 -4.26
CA VAL A 46 7.49 -1.23 -3.43
C VAL A 46 8.83 -1.57 -2.78
N HIS A 47 9.02 -2.82 -2.37
CA HIS A 47 10.31 -3.27 -1.85
C HIS A 47 11.40 -3.19 -2.93
N GLU A 48 11.11 -3.65 -4.14
CA GLU A 48 12.03 -3.63 -5.27
C GLU A 48 12.38 -2.20 -5.71
N LEU A 49 11.39 -1.30 -5.80
CA LEU A 49 11.61 0.12 -6.10
C LEU A 49 12.63 0.76 -5.18
N GLY A 50 12.64 0.40 -3.88
CA GLY A 50 13.64 0.91 -2.94
C GLY A 50 15.08 0.52 -3.27
N HIS A 51 15.30 -0.54 -4.06
CA HIS A 51 16.62 -0.96 -4.51
C HIS A 51 16.92 -0.49 -5.94
N THR A 52 15.94 -0.46 -6.83
CA THR A 52 16.16 -0.25 -8.27
C THR A 52 15.97 1.19 -8.71
N ASP A 53 15.11 1.95 -8.03
CA ASP A 53 14.80 3.34 -8.39
C ASP A 53 14.59 4.20 -7.12
N PRO A 54 15.69 4.59 -6.47
CA PRO A 54 15.62 5.37 -5.23
C PRO A 54 15.03 6.77 -5.43
N GLU A 55 15.02 7.32 -6.64
CA GLU A 55 14.41 8.62 -6.94
C GLU A 55 12.88 8.52 -6.89
N GLN A 56 12.29 7.49 -7.50
CA GLN A 56 10.84 7.22 -7.37
C GLN A 56 10.43 6.97 -5.90
N LEU A 57 11.26 6.27 -5.13
CA LEU A 57 10.98 6.09 -3.70
C LEU A 57 10.97 7.44 -2.95
N LEU A 58 11.86 8.36 -3.31
CA LEU A 58 11.91 9.70 -2.73
C LEU A 58 10.64 10.51 -3.06
N GLU A 59 10.13 10.44 -4.28
CA GLU A 59 8.89 11.10 -4.68
C GLU A 59 7.69 10.56 -3.89
N ILE A 60 7.59 9.22 -3.75
CA ILE A 60 6.56 8.58 -2.92
C ILE A 60 6.64 9.10 -1.48
N TYR A 61 7.86 9.20 -0.92
CA TYR A 61 8.07 9.71 0.43
C TYR A 61 7.66 11.18 0.59
N GLU A 62 8.07 12.07 -0.30
CA GLU A 62 7.69 13.49 -0.24
C GLU A 62 6.16 13.67 -0.39
N GLY A 63 5.50 12.86 -1.22
CA GLY A 63 4.04 12.80 -1.30
C GLY A 63 3.37 12.41 0.03
N LEU A 64 3.89 11.38 0.71
CA LEU A 64 3.40 10.96 2.03
C LEU A 64 3.58 12.05 3.09
N LYS A 65 4.75 12.71 3.09
CA LYS A 65 5.07 13.80 4.01
C LYS A 65 4.11 14.98 3.87
N LYS A 66 3.82 15.39 2.63
CA LYS A 66 2.85 16.47 2.33
C LYS A 66 1.44 16.12 2.82
N LYS A 67 0.94 14.92 2.52
CA LYS A 67 -0.38 14.44 2.97
C LYS A 67 -0.53 14.42 4.50
N ASN A 68 0.56 14.08 5.20
CA ASN A 68 0.57 14.09 6.67
C ASN A 68 0.58 15.51 7.26
N GLN A 69 1.18 16.49 6.59
CA GLN A 69 1.11 17.89 7.00
C GLN A 69 -0.31 18.46 6.81
N GLU A 70 -0.96 18.15 5.70
CA GLU A 70 -2.35 18.57 5.41
C GLU A 70 -3.34 18.00 6.44
N LYS A 71 -3.22 16.71 6.80
CA LYS A 71 -4.02 16.09 7.86
C LYS A 71 -3.82 16.75 9.23
N LYS A 72 -2.61 17.24 9.54
CA LYS A 72 -2.32 17.95 10.81
C LYS A 72 -2.88 19.36 10.81
N ALA A 73 -2.92 20.03 9.67
CA ALA A 73 -3.54 21.35 9.53
C ALA A 73 -5.07 21.28 9.71
N GLN A 74 -5.73 20.27 9.12
CA GLN A 74 -7.18 20.07 9.24
C GLN A 74 -7.66 19.69 10.65
N LYS A 75 -6.80 19.08 11.48
CA LYS A 75 -7.13 18.76 12.89
C LYS A 75 -6.92 19.92 13.87
N LYS A 76 -6.36 21.05 13.41
CA LYS A 76 -6.12 22.25 14.23
C LYS A 76 -7.13 23.38 13.96
N SER A 77 -8.10 23.16 13.07
CA SER A 77 -9.22 24.07 12.78
C SER A 77 -10.52 23.57 13.38
#